data_AF-A0A8C8GAJ9-F1
#
_entry.id   AF-A0A8C8GAJ9-F1
#
_cell.length_a   1.000
_cell.length_b   1.000
_cell.length_c   1.000
_cell.angle_alpha   90.00
_cell.angle_beta   90.00
_cell.angle_gamma   90.00
#
_symmetry.space_group_name_H-M   'P 1'
#
loop_
_entity.id
_entity.type
_entity.pdbx_description
1 polymer ?
#
loop_
_entity_poly.entity_id
_entity_poly.type
_entity_poly.pdbx_seq_one_letter_code
_entity_poly.pdbx_strand_id
1 'polypeptide(L)'
;MSGRRVVVFSSAAELGPALAHLLASRADKARGSLVSMLSKELPALPDLDCSHWLVGFCDDRLVPFDDGENTYGLHKNQLFSKINIPDSGVLAIDPSLSVQECAEDYARKLKEEDISKIVAPICDSPKPPPQCVTMTFPMVNLAHCVVFVSTGGSKAPVFSFQVLEGGEGQALPAARVVPTTASLTLQMERPGSAAKL
;
A
#
# COMPACT_ATOMS: atom_id res chain seq x y z
N MET A 1 -18.96 13.99 6.52
CA MET A 1 -17.89 13.29 7.27
C MET A 1 -17.56 12.03 6.51
N SER A 2 -16.30 11.82 6.12
CA SER A 2 -15.92 10.54 5.53
C SER A 2 -16.06 9.42 6.57
N GLY A 3 -16.71 8.32 6.20
CA GLY A 3 -16.89 7.17 7.09
C GLY A 3 -15.61 6.35 7.21
N ARG A 4 -15.12 6.16 8.43
CA ARG A 4 -14.11 5.14 8.75
C ARG A 4 -14.84 3.82 9.00
N ARG A 5 -14.46 2.75 8.29
CA ARG A 5 -15.01 1.41 8.44
C ARG A 5 -13.91 0.46 8.92
N VAL A 6 -14.11 -0.16 10.06
CA VAL A 6 -13.22 -1.21 10.57
C VAL A 6 -13.86 -2.56 10.32
N VAL A 7 -13.14 -3.45 9.64
CA VAL A 7 -13.55 -4.83 9.39
C VAL A 7 -12.51 -5.75 10.00
N VAL A 8 -12.94 -6.68 10.84
CA VAL A 8 -12.03 -7.62 11.51
C VAL A 8 -12.29 -9.01 10.98
N PHE A 9 -11.25 -9.68 10.52
CA PHE A 9 -11.30 -11.05 10.02
C PHE A 9 -10.76 -12.02 11.05
N SER A 10 -11.26 -13.25 11.05
CA SER A 10 -10.80 -14.27 12.00
C SER A 10 -9.45 -14.87 11.58
N SER A 11 -9.10 -14.75 10.30
CA SER A 11 -7.83 -15.25 9.75
C SER A 11 -7.40 -14.52 8.47
N ALA A 12 -6.12 -14.63 8.13
CA ALA A 12 -5.57 -14.22 6.83
C ALA A 12 -6.27 -14.92 5.63
N ALA A 13 -6.81 -16.13 5.85
CA ALA A 13 -7.52 -16.90 4.81
C ALA A 13 -8.89 -16.30 4.47
N GLU A 14 -9.53 -15.58 5.39
CA GLU A 14 -10.76 -14.81 5.11
C GLU A 14 -10.44 -13.41 4.59
N LEU A 15 -9.38 -12.80 5.13
CA LEU A 15 -8.91 -11.47 4.75
C LEU A 15 -8.52 -11.38 3.27
N GLY A 16 -7.73 -12.35 2.78
CA GLY A 16 -7.20 -12.35 1.42
C GLY A 16 -8.28 -12.23 0.34
N PRO A 17 -9.26 -13.16 0.29
CA PRO A 17 -10.37 -13.08 -0.65
C PRO A 17 -11.14 -11.77 -0.54
N ALA A 18 -11.44 -11.30 0.68
CA ALA A 18 -12.19 -10.06 0.89
C ALA A 18 -11.45 -8.83 0.36
N LEU A 19 -10.12 -8.77 0.56
CA LEU A 19 -9.28 -7.71 0.01
C LEU A 19 -9.22 -7.78 -1.52
N ALA A 20 -9.08 -8.97 -2.10
CA ALA A 20 -9.04 -9.15 -3.55
C ALA A 20 -10.35 -8.69 -4.21
N HIS A 21 -11.51 -9.06 -3.66
CA HIS A 21 -12.81 -8.58 -4.15
C HIS A 21 -12.97 -7.06 -4.00
N LEU A 22 -12.47 -6.47 -2.90
CA LEU A 22 -12.49 -5.03 -2.73
C LEU A 22 -11.66 -4.34 -3.83
N LEU A 23 -10.46 -4.82 -4.12
CA LEU A 23 -9.61 -4.27 -5.18
C LEU A 23 -10.24 -4.43 -6.57
N ALA A 24 -10.77 -5.62 -6.89
CA ALA A 24 -11.44 -5.88 -8.15
C ALA A 24 -12.67 -4.97 -8.37
N SER A 25 -13.44 -4.70 -7.30
CA SER A 25 -14.62 -3.83 -7.38
C SER A 25 -14.30 -2.33 -7.42
N ARG A 26 -13.06 -1.93 -7.13
CA ARG A 26 -12.68 -0.53 -6.95
C ARG A 26 -11.62 -0.02 -7.92
N ALA A 27 -10.88 -0.90 -8.60
CA ALA A 27 -9.85 -0.57 -9.59
C ALA A 27 -9.09 0.73 -9.26
N ASP A 28 -8.55 0.81 -8.03
CA ASP A 28 -7.76 1.96 -7.58
C ASP A 28 -6.66 1.49 -6.63
N LYS A 29 -5.50 2.15 -6.78
CA LYS A 29 -4.19 1.99 -6.10
C LYS A 29 -4.17 1.11 -4.83
N ALA A 30 -3.45 -0.01 -4.87
CA ALA A 30 -3.20 -0.92 -3.73
C ALA A 30 -1.79 -0.77 -3.12
N ARG A 31 -1.58 -1.17 -1.85
CA ARG A 31 -0.34 -0.95 -1.06
C ARG A 31 0.32 -2.23 -0.50
N GLY A 32 1.66 -2.24 -0.48
CA GLY A 32 2.52 -2.92 0.52
C GLY A 32 2.60 -4.45 0.47
N SER A 33 3.42 -5.05 1.37
CA SER A 33 3.87 -6.47 1.50
C SER A 33 2.81 -7.60 1.45
N LEU A 34 1.57 -7.30 1.06
CA LEU A 34 0.50 -8.24 0.74
C LEU A 34 0.70 -8.95 -0.60
N VAL A 35 1.83 -8.73 -1.26
CA VAL A 35 2.13 -9.31 -2.58
C VAL A 35 1.91 -10.83 -2.62
N SER A 36 2.26 -11.56 -1.55
CA SER A 36 2.02 -13.01 -1.46
C SER A 36 0.54 -13.38 -1.36
N MET A 37 -0.25 -12.57 -0.64
CA MET A 37 -1.69 -12.73 -0.52
C MET A 37 -2.38 -12.38 -1.83
N LEU A 38 -2.10 -11.19 -2.38
CA LEU A 38 -2.70 -10.71 -3.63
C LEU A 38 -2.33 -11.58 -4.84
N SER A 39 -1.09 -12.08 -4.91
CA SER A 39 -0.64 -12.99 -5.97
C SER A 39 -1.33 -14.36 -5.97
N LYS A 40 -1.95 -14.74 -4.85
CA LYS A 40 -2.78 -15.93 -4.73
C LYS A 40 -4.25 -15.62 -5.02
N GLU A 41 -4.76 -14.55 -4.43
CA GLU A 41 -6.20 -14.27 -4.41
C GLU A 41 -6.71 -13.57 -5.67
N LEU A 42 -5.95 -12.62 -6.25
CA LEU A 42 -6.39 -11.91 -7.46
C LEU A 42 -6.55 -12.85 -8.67
N PRO A 43 -5.57 -13.70 -9.04
CA PRO A 43 -5.73 -14.62 -10.17
C PRO A 43 -6.83 -15.67 -9.96
N ALA A 44 -7.28 -15.89 -8.71
CA ALA A 44 -8.34 -16.83 -8.40
C ALA A 44 -9.76 -16.22 -8.53
N LEU A 45 -9.87 -14.90 -8.72
CA LEU A 45 -11.17 -14.26 -8.92
C LEU A 45 -11.73 -14.57 -10.32
N PRO A 46 -12.99 -15.02 -10.43
CA PRO A 46 -13.64 -15.18 -11.73
C PRO A 46 -13.78 -13.81 -12.40
N ASP A 47 -13.58 -13.77 -13.72
CA ASP A 47 -13.78 -12.60 -14.57
C ASP A 47 -12.94 -11.36 -14.19
N LEU A 48 -11.83 -11.53 -13.45
CA LEU A 48 -10.92 -10.43 -13.17
C LEU A 48 -10.30 -9.88 -14.46
N ASP A 49 -10.61 -8.63 -14.76
CA ASP A 49 -9.98 -7.88 -15.84
C ASP A 49 -9.15 -6.70 -15.30
N CYS A 50 -7.83 -6.82 -15.44
CA CYS A 50 -6.84 -5.82 -15.07
C CYS A 50 -6.31 -5.03 -16.27
N SER A 51 -6.86 -5.20 -17.48
CA SER A 51 -6.35 -4.59 -18.72
C SER A 51 -6.36 -3.05 -18.71
N HIS A 52 -7.18 -2.45 -17.85
CA HIS A 52 -7.30 -1.00 -17.69
C HIS A 52 -6.72 -0.47 -16.38
N TRP A 53 -6.08 -1.33 -15.58
CA TRP A 53 -5.56 -0.91 -14.28
C TRP A 53 -4.34 -0.01 -14.43
N LEU A 54 -4.27 0.97 -13.54
CA LEU A 54 -3.07 1.76 -13.29
C LEU A 54 -2.61 1.53 -11.85
N VAL A 55 -1.44 0.90 -11.71
CA VAL A 55 -0.83 0.55 -10.43
C VAL A 55 0.38 1.42 -10.19
N GLY A 56 0.46 2.03 -9.02
CA GLY A 56 1.65 2.73 -8.52
C GLY A 56 1.93 2.33 -7.08
N PHE A 57 3.19 2.43 -6.67
CA PHE A 57 3.68 2.05 -5.35
C PHE A 57 3.84 3.29 -4.46
N CYS A 58 3.27 3.23 -3.26
CA CYS A 58 3.36 4.35 -2.32
C CYS A 58 4.72 4.46 -1.64
N ASP A 59 5.47 3.37 -1.54
CA ASP A 59 6.79 3.35 -0.92
C ASP A 59 7.54 2.21 -1.57
N ASP A 60 8.78 2.46 -2.01
CA ASP A 60 9.63 1.44 -2.56
C ASP A 60 11.09 1.69 -2.21
N ARG A 61 11.82 0.61 -1.95
CA ARG A 61 13.25 0.67 -1.67
C ARG A 61 14.01 0.90 -2.96
N LEU A 62 14.95 1.83 -2.92
CA LEU A 62 15.80 2.14 -4.06
C LEU A 62 16.93 1.11 -4.15
N VAL A 63 16.56 -0.08 -4.60
CA VAL A 63 17.43 -1.24 -4.84
C VAL A 63 17.02 -1.89 -6.16
N PRO A 64 17.87 -2.72 -6.78
CA PRO A 64 17.54 -3.42 -8.03
C PRO A 64 16.22 -4.19 -7.97
N PHE A 65 15.54 -4.36 -9.11
CA PHE A 65 14.23 -5.01 -9.16
C PHE A 65 14.24 -6.51 -8.84
N ASP A 66 15.40 -7.16 -8.84
CA ASP A 66 15.59 -8.53 -8.39
C ASP A 66 15.90 -8.64 -6.88
N ASP A 67 16.08 -7.51 -6.19
CA ASP A 67 16.24 -7.46 -4.75
C ASP A 67 14.89 -7.72 -4.04
N GLY A 68 14.93 -8.52 -2.98
CA GLY A 68 13.75 -8.89 -2.18
C GLY A 68 13.12 -7.72 -1.40
N GLU A 69 13.80 -6.58 -1.30
CA GLU A 69 13.28 -5.37 -0.66
C GLU A 69 12.63 -4.40 -1.67
N ASN A 70 12.75 -4.63 -2.99
CA ASN A 70 12.05 -3.85 -4.00
C ASN A 70 10.58 -4.29 -4.13
N THR A 71 9.65 -3.41 -3.77
CA THR A 71 8.21 -3.71 -3.73
C THR A 71 7.65 -3.97 -5.13
N TYR A 72 7.98 -3.13 -6.12
CA TYR A 72 7.61 -3.37 -7.51
C TYR A 72 8.18 -4.70 -8.02
N GLY A 73 9.45 -4.99 -7.75
CA GLY A 73 10.14 -6.22 -8.12
C GLY A 73 9.40 -7.47 -7.64
N LEU A 74 9.00 -7.47 -6.35
CA LEU A 74 8.16 -8.53 -5.80
C LEU A 74 6.82 -8.67 -6.52
N HIS A 75 6.12 -7.57 -6.81
CA HIS A 75 4.82 -7.61 -7.52
C HIS A 75 4.96 -8.07 -8.96
N LYS A 76 5.99 -7.60 -9.67
CA LYS A 76 6.31 -8.03 -11.03
C LYS A 76 6.51 -9.54 -11.10
N ASN A 77 7.31 -10.07 -10.19
CA ASN A 77 7.66 -11.50 -10.19
C ASN A 77 6.49 -12.39 -9.73
N GLN A 78 5.74 -11.96 -8.71
CA GLN A 78 4.75 -12.82 -8.05
C GLN A 78 3.32 -12.63 -8.56
N LEU A 79 2.92 -11.44 -9.00
CA LEU A 79 1.54 -11.09 -9.35
C LEU A 79 1.37 -10.72 -10.81
N PHE A 80 2.14 -9.78 -11.35
CA PHE A 80 1.87 -9.22 -12.69
C PHE A 80 2.04 -10.23 -13.82
N SER A 81 2.84 -11.28 -13.62
CA SER A 81 2.92 -12.42 -14.53
C SER A 81 1.66 -13.30 -14.59
N LYS A 82 0.72 -13.10 -13.66
CA LYS A 82 -0.48 -13.95 -13.48
C LYS A 82 -1.79 -13.22 -13.78
N ILE A 83 -1.75 -11.94 -14.12
CA ILE A 83 -2.93 -11.12 -14.45
C ILE A 83 -2.69 -10.37 -15.76
N ASN A 84 -3.75 -9.91 -16.43
CA ASN A 84 -3.69 -9.26 -17.74
C ASN A 84 -3.43 -7.74 -17.66
N ILE A 85 -2.59 -7.28 -16.73
CA ILE A 85 -2.22 -5.85 -16.61
C ILE A 85 -1.20 -5.47 -17.69
N PRO A 86 -1.39 -4.35 -18.43
CA PRO A 86 -0.40 -3.89 -19.39
C PRO A 86 0.82 -3.28 -18.69
N ASP A 87 2.01 -3.37 -19.29
CA ASP A 87 3.22 -2.73 -18.77
C ASP A 87 3.04 -1.21 -18.57
N SER A 88 2.30 -0.56 -19.48
CA SER A 88 1.95 0.86 -19.37
C SER A 88 1.02 1.18 -18.20
N GLY A 89 0.36 0.16 -17.64
CA GLY A 89 -0.48 0.23 -16.46
C GLY A 89 0.31 0.12 -15.16
N VAL A 90 1.64 0.01 -15.19
CA VAL A 90 2.47 -0.10 -13.98
C VAL A 90 3.47 1.04 -13.90
N LEU A 91 3.32 1.88 -12.88
CA LEU A 91 4.23 2.96 -12.56
C LEU A 91 5.21 2.50 -11.48
N ALA A 92 6.46 2.27 -11.86
CA ALA A 92 7.55 1.90 -10.97
C ALA A 92 8.60 3.02 -10.86
N ILE A 93 9.29 3.04 -9.73
CA ILE A 93 10.51 3.83 -9.54
C ILE A 93 11.62 3.33 -10.47
N ASP A 94 12.61 4.18 -10.78
CA ASP A 94 13.79 3.75 -11.53
C ASP A 94 14.99 3.61 -10.58
N PRO A 95 15.41 2.37 -10.23
CA PRO A 95 16.47 2.13 -9.28
C PRO A 95 17.88 2.44 -9.84
N SER A 96 18.01 2.79 -11.12
CA SER A 96 19.29 3.21 -11.70
C SER A 96 19.64 4.67 -11.42
N LEU A 97 18.67 5.47 -10.96
CA LEU A 97 18.82 6.89 -10.65
C LEU A 97 19.25 7.11 -9.20
N SER A 98 19.78 8.30 -8.89
CA SER A 98 19.92 8.73 -7.50
C SER A 98 18.55 8.85 -6.83
N VAL A 99 18.49 8.77 -5.50
CA VAL A 99 17.20 8.83 -4.77
C VAL A 99 16.40 10.10 -5.08
N GLN A 100 17.11 11.22 -5.28
CA GLN A 100 16.50 12.51 -5.62
C GLN A 100 15.90 12.50 -7.04
N GLU A 101 16.70 12.11 -8.03
CA GLU A 101 16.24 12.01 -9.43
C GLU A 101 15.14 10.97 -9.60
N CYS A 102 15.21 9.87 -8.83
CA CYS A 102 14.20 8.83 -8.80
C CYS A 102 12.85 9.34 -8.28
N ALA A 103 12.87 10.13 -7.20
CA ALA A 103 11.66 10.77 -6.67
C ALA A 103 11.04 11.75 -7.68
N GLU A 104 11.87 12.55 -8.35
CA GLU A 104 11.43 13.50 -9.38
C GLU A 104 10.87 12.79 -10.63
N ASP A 105 11.52 11.72 -11.07
CA ASP A 105 11.02 10.87 -12.16
C ASP A 105 9.68 10.21 -11.80
N TYR A 106 9.57 9.67 -10.60
CA TYR A 106 8.35 9.03 -10.15
C TYR A 106 7.19 10.03 -9.99
N ALA A 107 7.46 11.24 -9.52
CA ALA A 107 6.47 12.31 -9.48
C ALA A 107 5.99 12.71 -10.88
N ARG A 108 6.89 12.81 -11.86
CA ARG A 108 6.51 13.05 -13.28
C ARG A 108 5.63 11.93 -13.83
N LYS A 109 5.93 10.67 -13.53
CA LYS A 109 5.10 9.50 -13.93
C LYS A 109 3.68 9.57 -13.34
N LEU A 110 3.52 10.11 -12.13
CA LEU A 110 2.22 10.31 -11.49
C LEU A 110 1.42 11.48 -12.10
N LYS A 111 2.01 12.24 -13.03
CA LYS A 111 1.39 13.36 -13.77
C LYS A 111 0.85 14.49 -12.90
N GLU A 112 1.52 14.78 -11.79
CA GLU A 112 1.15 15.90 -10.92
C GLU A 112 2.13 17.07 -11.04
N GLU A 113 1.62 18.31 -11.02
CA GLU A 113 2.41 19.52 -11.28
C GLU A 113 3.29 19.96 -10.10
N ASP A 114 2.95 19.58 -8.86
CA ASP A 114 3.72 19.93 -7.65
C ASP A 114 4.49 18.73 -7.08
N ILE A 115 5.61 18.41 -7.73
CA ILE A 115 6.50 17.27 -7.45
C ILE A 115 6.84 17.15 -5.95
N SER A 116 7.25 18.25 -5.32
CA SER A 116 7.72 18.28 -3.92
C SER A 116 6.64 17.92 -2.90
N LYS A 117 5.36 18.08 -3.28
CA LYS A 117 4.23 17.77 -2.42
C LYS A 117 3.72 16.35 -2.56
N ILE A 118 4.16 15.58 -3.54
CA ILE A 118 3.57 14.25 -3.84
C ILE A 118 4.49 13.07 -3.61
N VAL A 119 5.81 13.25 -3.81
CA VAL A 119 6.81 12.21 -3.65
C VAL A 119 8.00 12.79 -2.89
N ALA A 120 8.53 12.03 -1.94
CA ALA A 120 9.69 12.39 -1.16
C ALA A 120 10.81 11.34 -1.31
N PRO A 121 12.05 11.76 -1.55
CA PRO A 121 13.22 10.92 -1.38
C PRO A 121 13.54 10.79 0.11
N ILE A 122 13.88 9.59 0.54
CA ILE A 122 14.37 9.28 1.89
C ILE A 122 15.75 8.66 1.73
N CYS A 123 16.75 9.21 2.42
CA CYS A 123 18.13 8.73 2.35
C CYS A 123 18.62 8.04 3.64
N ASP A 124 17.85 8.14 4.72
CA ASP A 124 18.22 7.78 6.08
C ASP A 124 17.13 6.95 6.79
N SER A 125 16.40 6.12 6.04
CA SER A 125 15.36 5.26 6.61
C SER A 125 15.94 4.41 7.74
N PRO A 126 15.32 4.40 8.95
CA PRO A 126 15.84 3.67 10.09
C PRO A 126 15.78 2.14 9.90
N LYS A 127 14.96 1.67 8.95
CA LYS A 127 14.92 0.28 8.54
C LYS A 127 15.73 0.15 7.23
N PRO A 128 16.73 -0.74 7.14
CA PRO A 128 17.47 -0.97 5.90
C PRO A 128 16.57 -1.61 4.82
N PRO A 129 16.90 -1.43 3.53
CA PRO A 129 17.86 -0.46 2.97
C PRO A 129 17.44 1.00 3.25
N PRO A 130 18.39 1.92 3.47
CA PRO A 130 18.09 3.27 3.99
C PRO A 130 17.44 4.18 2.94
N GLN A 131 17.67 3.92 1.66
CA GLN A 131 17.13 4.73 0.57
C GLN A 131 15.77 4.21 0.11
N CYS A 132 14.77 5.09 0.11
CA CYS A 132 13.48 4.82 -0.50
C CYS A 132 12.86 6.06 -1.13
N VAL A 133 11.91 5.82 -2.02
CA VAL A 133 11.05 6.84 -2.61
C VAL A 133 9.64 6.57 -2.10
N THR A 134 9.01 7.59 -1.52
CA THR A 134 7.70 7.45 -0.87
C THR A 134 6.72 8.52 -1.33
N MET A 135 5.45 8.17 -1.46
CA MET A 135 4.37 9.13 -1.63
C MET A 135 4.13 9.84 -0.30
N THR A 136 3.93 11.15 -0.37
CA THR A 136 3.69 12.00 0.79
C THR A 136 2.23 11.90 1.27
N PHE A 137 1.95 12.46 2.46
CA PHE A 137 0.58 12.52 2.97
C PHE A 137 -0.41 13.27 2.07
N PRO A 138 -0.08 14.45 1.47
CA PRO A 138 -0.96 15.08 0.51
C PRO A 138 -1.39 14.13 -0.61
N MET A 139 -0.46 13.40 -1.22
CA MET A 139 -0.78 12.46 -2.29
C MET A 139 -1.66 11.29 -1.83
N VAL A 140 -1.33 10.69 -0.69
CA VAL A 140 -2.11 9.56 -0.14
C VAL A 140 -3.53 10.00 0.26
N ASN A 141 -3.68 11.22 0.77
CA ASN A 141 -4.99 11.74 1.21
C ASN A 141 -5.90 12.19 0.06
N LEU A 142 -5.39 12.26 -1.19
CA LEU A 142 -6.19 12.46 -2.39
C LEU A 142 -6.88 11.17 -2.88
N ALA A 143 -6.50 10.00 -2.34
CA ALA A 143 -7.09 8.73 -2.76
C ALA A 143 -8.58 8.65 -2.39
N HIS A 144 -9.41 8.15 -3.31
CA HIS A 144 -10.86 7.91 -3.11
C HIS A 144 -11.18 6.81 -2.09
N CYS A 145 -10.24 5.92 -1.87
CA CYS A 145 -10.31 4.91 -0.83
C CYS A 145 -8.90 4.64 -0.31
N VAL A 146 -8.77 4.56 1.00
CA VAL A 146 -7.54 4.08 1.62
C VAL A 146 -7.89 2.82 2.41
N VAL A 147 -7.10 1.78 2.17
CA VAL A 147 -7.17 0.54 2.92
C VAL A 147 -5.89 0.36 3.72
N PHE A 148 -6.03 0.16 5.04
CA PHE A 148 -4.93 -0.34 5.86
C PHE A 148 -5.19 -1.81 6.15
N VAL A 149 -4.16 -2.61 5.92
CA VAL A 149 -4.20 -4.04 6.21
C VAL A 149 -3.10 -4.34 7.22
N SER A 150 -3.47 -4.97 8.32
CA SER A 150 -2.53 -5.44 9.33
C SER A 150 -2.79 -6.91 9.62
N THR A 151 -1.82 -7.75 9.28
CA THR A 151 -1.78 -9.17 9.64
C THR A 151 -0.94 -9.37 10.91
N GLY A 152 -1.40 -10.24 11.79
CA GLY A 152 -0.77 -10.51 13.08
C GLY A 152 -1.24 -9.61 14.23
N GLY A 153 -1.62 -10.24 15.35
CA GLY A 153 -2.29 -9.57 16.48
C GLY A 153 -1.44 -8.54 17.26
N SER A 154 -0.12 -8.56 17.14
CA SER A 154 0.77 -7.67 17.90
C SER A 154 0.64 -6.18 17.52
N LYS A 155 0.14 -5.88 16.32
CA LYS A 155 -0.04 -4.50 15.83
C LYS A 155 -1.44 -3.96 16.12
N ALA A 156 -2.35 -4.80 16.59
CA ALA A 156 -3.75 -4.44 16.76
C ALA A 156 -3.99 -3.35 17.81
N PRO A 157 -3.40 -3.41 19.02
CA PRO A 157 -3.62 -2.38 20.04
C PRO A 157 -3.09 -1.01 19.63
N VAL A 158 -1.92 -0.98 18.97
CA VAL A 158 -1.30 0.25 18.46
C VAL A 158 -2.18 0.91 17.40
N PHE A 159 -2.75 0.11 16.49
CA PHE A 159 -3.64 0.63 15.45
C PHE A 159 -4.94 1.18 16.03
N SER A 160 -5.61 0.44 16.92
CA SER A 160 -6.89 0.90 17.48
C SER A 160 -6.71 2.18 18.31
N PHE A 161 -5.74 2.21 19.22
CA PHE A 161 -5.62 3.34 20.14
C PHE A 161 -4.99 4.59 19.48
N GLN A 162 -3.89 4.43 18.74
CA GLN A 162 -3.14 5.60 18.23
C GLN A 162 -3.61 6.07 16.85
N VAL A 163 -4.19 5.19 16.03
CA VAL A 163 -4.61 5.55 14.66
C VAL A 163 -6.11 5.83 14.56
N LEU A 164 -6.96 5.07 15.26
CA LEU A 164 -8.41 5.28 15.22
C LEU A 164 -8.90 6.30 16.24
N GLU A 165 -8.49 6.13 17.49
CA GLU A 165 -9.01 6.90 18.64
C GLU A 165 -8.24 8.19 18.90
N GLY A 166 -7.05 8.36 18.29
CA GLY A 166 -6.23 9.56 18.44
C GLY A 166 -5.60 9.67 19.84
N GLY A 167 -5.03 8.56 20.34
CA GLY A 167 -4.37 8.50 21.65
C GLY A 167 -3.26 9.53 21.85
N GLU A 168 -2.89 9.75 23.12
CA GLU A 168 -1.87 10.74 23.51
C GLU A 168 -0.46 10.36 23.01
N GLY A 169 0.27 11.32 22.44
CA GLY A 169 1.66 11.15 21.96
C GLY A 169 1.92 11.72 20.56
N GLN A 170 3.11 11.46 20.01
CA GLN A 170 3.44 11.82 18.63
C GLN A 170 2.59 10.98 17.67
N ALA A 171 1.82 11.64 16.81
CA ALA A 171 0.95 10.97 15.85
C ALA A 171 1.75 10.03 14.94
N LEU A 172 1.38 8.75 14.94
CA LEU A 172 1.94 7.76 14.02
C LEU A 172 1.68 8.17 12.56
N PRO A 173 2.55 7.83 11.61
CA PRO A 173 2.33 8.11 10.20
C PRO A 173 0.95 7.66 9.69
N ALA A 174 0.47 6.49 10.12
CA ALA A 174 -0.85 5.98 9.74
C ALA A 174 -2.01 6.88 10.21
N ALA A 175 -1.87 7.57 11.36
CA ALA A 175 -2.89 8.48 11.89
C ALA A 175 -3.02 9.78 11.08
N ARG A 176 -1.99 10.12 10.28
CA ARG A 176 -1.98 11.30 9.40
C ARG A 176 -2.64 11.05 8.04
N VAL A 177 -3.05 9.81 7.78
CA VAL A 177 -3.80 9.45 6.59
C VAL A 177 -5.28 9.69 6.84
N VAL A 178 -5.75 10.85 6.39
CA VAL A 178 -7.12 11.33 6.57
C VAL A 178 -7.64 11.76 5.20
N PRO A 179 -8.17 10.81 4.40
CA PRO A 179 -8.65 11.10 3.06
C PRO A 179 -9.85 12.05 3.10
N THR A 180 -9.85 13.08 2.25
CA THR A 180 -10.85 14.18 2.31
C THR A 180 -12.20 13.80 1.73
N THR A 181 -12.23 12.96 0.69
CA THR A 181 -13.45 12.60 -0.08
C THR A 181 -13.82 11.11 0.04
N ALA A 182 -13.14 10.37 0.92
CA ALA A 182 -12.83 8.98 0.64
C ALA A 182 -12.96 8.06 1.84
N SER A 183 -13.52 6.87 1.64
CA SER A 183 -13.73 5.90 2.74
C SER A 183 -12.41 5.25 3.17
N LEU A 184 -12.16 5.27 4.48
CA LEU A 184 -11.04 4.57 5.09
C LEU A 184 -11.52 3.19 5.57
N THR A 185 -11.05 2.11 4.96
CA THR A 185 -11.36 0.74 5.41
C THR A 185 -10.15 0.14 6.10
N LEU A 186 -10.29 -0.29 7.35
CA LEU A 186 -9.23 -0.96 8.09
C LEU A 186 -9.56 -2.44 8.17
N GLN A 187 -8.62 -3.31 7.79
CA GLN A 187 -8.77 -4.74 7.91
C GLN A 187 -7.73 -5.31 8.88
N MET A 188 -8.22 -5.82 10.01
CA MET A 188 -7.39 -6.40 11.08
C MET A 188 -7.74 -7.87 11.26
N GLU A 189 -6.74 -8.71 11.40
CA GLU A 189 -6.94 -10.11 11.83
C GLU A 189 -7.05 -10.17 13.36
N ARG A 190 -7.95 -10.99 13.91
CA ARG A 190 -7.92 -11.26 15.37
C ARG A 190 -6.56 -11.85 15.76
N PRO A 191 -6.07 -11.57 16.98
CA PRO A 191 -4.99 -12.38 17.51
C PRO A 191 -5.43 -13.85 17.49
N GLY A 192 -4.56 -14.75 17.03
CA GLY A 192 -4.75 -16.18 17.27
C GLY A 192 -5.04 -16.39 18.77
N SER A 193 -5.81 -17.41 19.11
CA SER A 193 -6.43 -17.70 20.41
C SER A 193 -5.49 -17.78 21.64
N ALA A 194 -4.23 -17.36 21.53
CA ALA A 194 -3.25 -17.23 22.59
C ALA A 194 -3.05 -15.80 23.13
N ALA A 195 -3.60 -14.74 22.51
CA ALA A 195 -3.49 -13.39 23.08
C ALA A 195 -4.77 -13.01 23.82
N LYS A 196 -4.67 -12.88 25.15
CA LYS A 196 -5.71 -12.26 25.98
C LYS A 196 -5.74 -10.75 25.67
N LEU A 197 -6.95 -10.23 25.46
CA LEU A 197 -7.26 -8.80 25.44
C LEU A 197 -6.90 -8.15 26.78
#